data_AF-A0A7S1L238-F1
#
_entry.id   AF-A0A7S1L238-F1
#
_cell.length_a   1.000
_cell.length_b   1.000
_cell.length_c   1.000
_cell.angle_alpha   90.00
_cell.angle_beta   90.00
_cell.angle_gamma   90.00
#
_symmetry.space_group_name_H-M   'P 1'
#
loop_
_entity.id
_entity.type
_entity.pdbx_description
1 polymer ?
#
loop_
_entity_poly.entity_id
_entity_poly.type
_entity_poly.pdbx_seq_one_letter_code
_entity_poly.pdbx_strand_id
1 'polypeptide(L)'
;NQTKLGPQPQPCGPQQHVRQEAKLVPKQSKLYDGCRLLSPEGDYLYSVGRKKAKWYLNKSLADVVDEEPFTLRLRVLPGTHFMEPLYLQEAKNRCAGCNDEGSNVRFSLVPHAFRKHLPGCLKDYLRHDVLLLCLVCFRRAEEAAQLHGEELLRNADLQRRHVRQAADRQRLEVRRAAGALLNPALSEETIAEKVSIIRAFYGKSDGEALTQEEVDNVRALSCTPKRPQEEAPLPEERVLVEKLGLAGTDGKDGDDEGIHAFVVSWRQTFLKAVEPRFLPEGWDVDWRPRRAEE
;
A
#
# COMPACT_ATOMS: atom_id res chain seq x y z
N ASN A 1 51.27 -60.90 40.40
CA ASN A 1 49.79 -60.93 40.19
C ASN A 1 49.33 -59.51 39.92
N GLN A 2 49.72 -58.95 38.77
CA GLN A 2 48.95 -58.95 37.51
C GLN A 2 47.77 -57.96 37.55
N THR A 3 48.13 -56.73 37.20
CA THR A 3 47.32 -55.64 36.65
C THR A 3 46.48 -56.17 35.46
N LYS A 4 45.15 -55.96 35.49
CA LYS A 4 44.25 -56.24 34.36
C LYS A 4 43.58 -54.94 33.89
N LEU A 5 43.72 -54.67 32.60
CA LEU A 5 43.05 -53.64 31.82
C LEU A 5 41.61 -54.07 31.42
N GLY A 6 40.69 -53.11 31.32
CA GLY A 6 39.37 -53.17 30.63
C GLY A 6 38.15 -53.31 31.57
N PRO A 7 37.06 -52.51 31.41
CA PRO A 7 36.28 -52.44 30.17
C PRO A 7 35.93 -51.03 29.63
N GLN A 8 35.60 -50.96 28.33
CA GLN A 8 35.18 -49.76 27.60
C GLN A 8 33.79 -49.23 28.02
N PRO A 9 33.57 -47.90 28.09
CA PRO A 9 32.25 -47.31 28.17
C PRO A 9 31.57 -47.11 26.80
N GLN A 10 30.27 -47.36 26.76
CA GLN A 10 29.39 -47.40 25.59
C GLN A 10 29.17 -46.02 24.92
N PRO A 11 28.82 -45.99 23.61
CA PRO A 11 28.62 -44.75 22.87
C PRO A 11 27.30 -44.06 23.25
N CYS A 12 27.39 -42.81 23.74
CA CYS A 12 26.25 -41.93 23.98
C CYS A 12 25.77 -41.34 22.64
N GLY A 13 24.46 -41.47 22.36
CA GLY A 13 23.83 -41.10 21.10
C GLY A 13 23.84 -39.59 20.77
N PRO A 14 23.45 -39.23 19.54
CA PRO A 14 23.58 -37.88 19.00
C PRO A 14 22.69 -36.88 19.74
N GLN A 15 23.33 -35.85 20.29
CA GLN A 15 22.66 -34.69 20.90
C GLN A 15 21.94 -33.89 19.81
N GLN A 16 20.61 -33.99 19.77
CA GLN A 16 19.78 -33.12 18.97
C GLN A 16 19.80 -31.71 19.58
N HIS A 17 20.54 -30.80 18.94
CA HIS A 17 20.40 -29.37 19.20
C HIS A 17 18.99 -28.93 18.78
N VAL A 18 18.09 -28.79 19.76
CA VAL A 18 16.78 -28.19 19.57
C VAL A 18 17.00 -26.71 19.23
N ARG A 19 16.92 -26.40 17.94
CA ARG A 19 16.90 -25.04 17.42
C ARG A 19 15.59 -24.42 17.90
N GLN A 20 15.65 -23.60 18.94
CA GLN A 20 14.50 -22.81 19.38
C GLN A 20 14.13 -21.87 18.23
N GLU A 21 13.06 -22.20 17.51
CA GLU A 21 12.42 -21.28 16.59
C GLU A 21 11.90 -20.10 17.42
N ALA A 22 12.62 -18.98 17.37
CA ALA A 22 12.11 -17.72 17.85
C ALA A 22 10.81 -17.44 17.08
N LYS A 23 9.66 -17.60 17.75
CA LYS A 23 8.36 -17.14 17.25
C LYS A 23 8.49 -15.65 16.96
N LEU A 24 8.70 -15.30 15.69
CA LEU A 24 8.51 -13.96 15.18
C LEU A 24 7.03 -13.63 15.38
N VAL A 25 6.68 -13.04 16.52
CA VAL A 25 5.38 -12.41 16.72
C VAL A 25 5.27 -11.36 15.61
N PRO A 26 4.35 -11.48 14.66
CA PRO A 26 4.17 -10.44 13.65
C PRO A 26 3.87 -9.16 14.40
N LYS A 27 4.67 -8.11 14.20
CA LYS A 27 4.37 -6.78 14.76
C LYS A 27 2.99 -6.37 14.25
N GLN A 28 1.97 -6.55 15.08
CA GLN A 28 0.63 -6.04 14.82
C GLN A 28 0.70 -4.52 14.96
N SER A 29 1.01 -3.82 13.87
CA SER A 29 0.91 -2.36 13.86
C SER A 29 -0.57 -2.01 13.85
N LYS A 30 -1.10 -1.53 14.99
CA LYS A 30 -2.44 -0.94 15.04
C LYS A 30 -2.52 0.14 13.95
N LEU A 31 -3.51 0.05 13.06
CA LEU A 31 -3.69 1.01 11.97
C LEU A 31 -4.29 2.32 12.46
N TYR A 32 -5.10 2.25 13.52
CA TYR A 32 -5.58 3.38 14.29
C TYR A 32 -4.84 3.38 15.63
N ASP A 33 -4.00 4.39 15.85
CA ASP A 33 -3.27 4.60 17.11
C ASP A 33 -4.14 5.29 18.19
N GLY A 34 -5.42 5.55 17.89
CA GLY A 34 -6.40 6.09 18.84
C GLY A 34 -6.18 7.55 19.25
N CYS A 35 -5.36 8.34 18.52
CA CYS A 35 -5.18 9.75 18.85
C CYS A 35 -6.45 10.53 18.48
N ARG A 36 -7.09 11.20 19.43
CA ARG A 36 -8.35 11.92 19.21
C ARG A 36 -8.08 13.26 18.54
N LEU A 37 -8.87 13.61 17.53
CA LEU A 37 -8.83 14.91 16.86
C LEU A 37 -10.15 15.64 17.16
N LEU A 38 -10.06 16.86 17.67
CA LEU A 38 -11.17 17.74 18.00
C LEU A 38 -11.26 18.91 17.01
N SER A 39 -12.47 19.44 16.82
CA SER A 39 -12.73 20.68 16.10
C SER A 39 -12.18 21.88 16.88
N PRO A 40 -12.05 23.07 16.25
CA PRO A 40 -11.69 24.30 16.96
C PRO A 40 -12.61 24.60 18.16
N GLU A 41 -13.88 24.23 18.05
CA GLU A 41 -14.94 24.41 19.06
C GLU A 41 -14.85 23.37 20.19
N GLY A 42 -14.07 22.31 20.01
CA GLY A 42 -13.87 21.24 21.00
C GLY A 42 -14.71 20.00 20.78
N ASP A 43 -15.51 19.94 19.71
CA ASP A 43 -16.27 18.75 19.36
C ASP A 43 -15.33 17.64 18.87
N TYR A 44 -15.64 16.39 19.23
CA TYR A 44 -14.89 15.26 18.70
C TYR A 44 -15.09 15.19 17.18
N LEU A 45 -14.01 15.00 16.42
CA LEU A 45 -14.05 14.73 14.99
C LEU A 45 -13.79 13.25 14.74
N TYR A 46 -12.53 12.82 14.86
CA TYR A 46 -12.16 11.43 14.57
C TYR A 46 -10.81 11.03 15.15
N SER A 47 -10.53 9.73 15.16
CA SER A 47 -9.23 9.20 15.56
C SER A 47 -8.21 9.20 14.40
N VAL A 48 -6.97 9.64 14.67
CA VAL A 48 -5.83 9.63 13.74
C VAL A 48 -4.70 8.72 14.22
N GLY A 49 -3.88 8.25 13.28
CA GLY A 49 -2.60 7.62 13.61
C GLY A 49 -1.56 8.65 14.08
N ARG A 50 -0.59 8.21 14.90
CA ARG A 50 0.44 9.09 15.49
C ARG A 50 1.25 9.86 14.46
N LYS A 51 1.52 9.26 13.28
CA LYS A 51 2.23 9.95 12.19
C LYS A 51 1.45 11.16 11.65
N LYS A 52 0.14 11.00 11.48
CA LYS A 52 -0.73 12.10 11.00
C LYS A 52 -0.93 13.15 12.11
N ALA A 53 -1.05 12.70 13.36
CA ALA A 53 -1.09 13.58 14.52
C ALA A 53 0.14 14.50 14.58
N LYS A 54 1.35 13.93 14.45
CA LYS A 54 2.60 14.70 14.36
C LYS A 54 2.66 15.63 13.16
N TRP A 55 2.11 15.23 12.01
CA TRP A 55 2.03 16.11 10.84
C TRP A 55 1.19 17.37 11.11
N TYR A 56 0.03 17.23 11.77
CA TYR A 56 -0.80 18.39 12.14
C TYR A 56 -0.07 19.35 13.09
N LEU A 57 0.67 18.81 14.08
CA LEU A 57 1.49 19.59 14.99
C LEU A 57 2.64 20.31 14.26
N ASN A 58 3.40 19.60 13.43
CA ASN A 58 4.52 20.17 12.68
C ASN A 58 4.08 21.25 11.69
N LYS A 59 2.85 21.17 11.18
CA LYS A 59 2.26 22.18 10.29
C LYS A 59 1.58 23.32 11.05
N SER A 60 1.62 23.33 12.39
CA SER A 60 0.94 24.31 13.23
C SER A 60 -0.56 24.42 12.93
N LEU A 61 -1.18 23.29 12.56
CA LEU A 61 -2.61 23.19 12.25
C LEU A 61 -3.44 22.72 13.45
N ALA A 62 -2.79 22.17 14.48
CA ALA A 62 -3.42 21.67 15.68
C ALA A 62 -2.56 21.93 16.92
N ASP A 63 -3.20 21.92 18.08
CA ASP A 63 -2.56 22.00 19.40
C ASP A 63 -2.83 20.72 20.20
N VAL A 64 -1.90 20.33 21.07
CA VAL A 64 -2.11 19.23 22.01
C VAL A 64 -3.01 19.72 23.14
N VAL A 65 -4.12 19.03 23.38
CA VAL A 65 -5.03 19.29 24.50
C VAL A 65 -4.73 18.34 25.66
N ASP A 66 -4.47 17.08 25.34
CA ASP A 66 -4.23 16.03 26.32
C ASP A 66 -3.17 15.05 25.80
N GLU A 67 -2.36 14.51 26.70
CA GLU A 67 -1.30 13.55 26.38
C GLU A 67 -1.79 12.10 26.46
N GLU A 68 -2.79 11.78 27.30
CA GLU A 68 -3.32 10.42 27.46
C GLU A 68 -4.84 10.38 27.76
N PRO A 69 -5.71 10.05 26.77
CA PRO A 69 -5.39 9.68 25.39
C PRO A 69 -4.89 10.89 24.58
N PHE A 70 -3.88 10.67 23.73
CA PHE A 70 -3.25 11.73 22.93
C PHE A 70 -4.29 12.47 22.06
N THR A 71 -4.63 13.70 22.47
CA THR A 71 -5.74 14.47 21.92
C THR A 71 -5.24 15.77 21.31
N LEU A 72 -5.61 15.99 20.06
CA LEU A 72 -5.28 17.17 19.28
C LEU A 72 -6.53 18.00 19.02
N ARG A 73 -6.42 19.32 19.08
CA ARG A 73 -7.47 20.26 18.66
C ARG A 73 -7.02 21.01 17.42
N LEU A 74 -7.80 20.93 16.34
CA LEU A 74 -7.54 21.71 15.14
C LEU A 74 -7.73 23.21 15.41
N ARG A 75 -6.91 24.05 14.78
CA ARG A 75 -7.07 25.51 14.84
C ARG A 75 -8.11 26.02 13.85
N VAL A 76 -8.24 25.35 12.72
CA VAL A 76 -9.21 25.65 11.65
C VAL A 76 -9.80 24.35 11.15
N LEU A 77 -11.13 24.31 10.99
CA LEU A 77 -11.82 23.18 10.39
C LEU A 77 -11.77 23.31 8.85
N PRO A 78 -11.20 22.34 8.11
CA PRO A 78 -11.09 22.45 6.65
C PRO A 78 -12.41 22.30 5.90
N GLY A 79 -13.48 21.80 6.54
CA GLY A 79 -14.80 21.62 5.94
C GLY A 79 -15.82 21.00 6.89
N THR A 80 -17.12 21.21 6.61
CA THR A 80 -18.23 20.73 7.47
C THR A 80 -18.46 19.23 7.41
N HIS A 81 -17.98 18.56 6.35
CA HIS A 81 -18.10 17.11 6.18
C HIS A 81 -17.43 16.28 7.29
N PHE A 82 -16.48 16.86 8.04
CA PHE A 82 -15.87 16.18 9.18
C PHE A 82 -16.83 15.93 10.35
N MET A 83 -18.01 16.57 10.35
CA MET A 83 -19.04 16.45 11.40
C MET A 83 -20.06 15.34 11.13
N GLU A 84 -19.92 14.56 10.06
CA GLU A 84 -20.87 13.50 9.75
C GLU A 84 -20.76 12.31 10.74
N PRO A 85 -21.89 11.69 11.14
CA PRO A 85 -21.92 10.67 12.21
C PRO A 85 -20.96 9.50 12.02
N LEU A 86 -20.70 9.10 10.77
CA LEU A 86 -19.72 8.06 10.43
C LEU A 86 -18.29 8.43 10.86
N TYR A 87 -17.93 9.70 10.70
CA TYR A 87 -16.57 10.21 11.00
C TYR A 87 -16.37 10.36 12.51
N LEU A 88 -17.44 10.65 13.24
CA LEU A 88 -17.48 10.81 14.71
C LEU A 88 -17.29 9.50 15.49
N GLN A 89 -17.14 8.36 14.81
CA GLN A 89 -16.96 7.08 15.48
C GLN A 89 -15.50 6.81 15.84
N GLU A 90 -15.30 6.07 16.93
CA GLU A 90 -13.99 5.52 17.26
C GLU A 90 -13.62 4.41 16.27
N ALA A 91 -12.53 4.63 15.54
CA ALA A 91 -12.06 3.69 14.53
C ALA A 91 -11.46 2.45 15.18
N LYS A 92 -12.12 1.30 15.02
CA LYS A 92 -11.70 0.00 15.58
C LYS A 92 -10.83 -0.75 14.57
N ASN A 93 -9.74 -1.37 15.04
CA ASN A 93 -8.81 -2.15 14.20
C ASN A 93 -9.34 -3.57 13.92
N ARG A 94 -10.52 -3.68 13.31
CA ARG A 94 -11.18 -4.96 12.99
C ARG A 94 -11.51 -5.06 11.51
N CYS A 95 -11.57 -6.28 10.99
CA CYS A 95 -12.03 -6.56 9.64
C CYS A 95 -13.53 -6.26 9.50
N ALA A 96 -13.92 -5.42 8.54
CA ALA A 96 -15.32 -5.12 8.22
C ALA A 96 -16.08 -6.36 7.69
N GLY A 97 -15.36 -7.32 7.12
CA GLY A 97 -15.92 -8.58 6.64
C GLY A 97 -16.31 -9.53 7.77
N CYS A 98 -15.32 -9.96 8.56
CA CYS A 98 -15.44 -11.09 9.49
C CYS A 98 -15.13 -10.77 10.96
N ASN A 99 -14.91 -9.50 11.32
CA ASN A 99 -14.52 -9.04 12.67
C ASN A 99 -13.15 -9.54 13.18
N ASP A 100 -12.27 -10.02 12.29
CA ASP A 100 -10.91 -10.39 12.69
C ASP A 100 -10.12 -9.15 13.18
N GLU A 101 -9.55 -9.24 14.39
CA GLU A 101 -8.73 -8.20 15.02
C GLU A 101 -7.23 -8.36 14.73
N GLY A 102 -6.86 -9.34 13.90
CA GLY A 102 -5.49 -9.62 13.49
C GLY A 102 -4.87 -8.57 12.55
N SER A 103 -4.02 -9.04 11.62
CA SER A 103 -3.30 -8.19 10.67
C SER A 103 -4.24 -7.62 9.59
N ASN A 104 -4.95 -6.56 9.96
CA ASN A 104 -5.84 -5.84 9.06
C ASN A 104 -5.05 -4.90 8.12
N VAL A 105 -5.58 -4.70 6.91
CA VAL A 105 -5.06 -3.79 5.90
C VAL A 105 -6.16 -2.82 5.45
N ARG A 106 -5.78 -1.62 5.01
CA ARG A 106 -6.73 -0.66 4.43
C ARG A 106 -7.04 -1.08 2.99
N PHE A 107 -8.32 -1.20 2.68
CA PHE A 107 -8.83 -1.51 1.35
C PHE A 107 -9.68 -0.36 0.85
N SER A 108 -9.35 0.17 -0.32
CA SER A 108 -10.17 1.18 -1.02
C SER A 108 -11.15 0.47 -1.93
N LEU A 109 -12.45 0.69 -1.75
CA LEU A 109 -13.51 0.09 -2.57
C LEU A 109 -13.35 0.46 -4.04
N VAL A 110 -13.04 1.73 -4.31
CA VAL A 110 -12.69 2.22 -5.65
C VAL A 110 -11.17 2.13 -5.83
N PRO A 111 -10.67 1.33 -6.79
CA PRO A 111 -9.24 1.19 -7.02
C PRO A 111 -8.56 2.51 -7.35
N HIS A 112 -7.33 2.69 -6.86
CA HIS A 112 -6.56 3.92 -7.07
C HIS A 112 -6.34 4.25 -8.56
N ALA A 113 -6.27 3.22 -9.41
CA ALA A 113 -6.14 3.34 -10.86
C ALA A 113 -7.27 4.17 -11.49
N PHE A 114 -8.52 4.02 -11.03
CA PHE A 114 -9.66 4.83 -11.48
C PHE A 114 -9.77 6.13 -10.67
N ARG A 115 -9.62 6.06 -9.34
CA ARG A 115 -9.83 7.19 -8.42
C ARG A 115 -9.01 8.43 -8.77
N LYS A 116 -7.76 8.26 -9.24
CA LYS A 116 -6.88 9.38 -9.60
C LYS A 116 -7.45 10.26 -10.72
N HIS A 117 -8.33 9.70 -11.56
CA HIS A 117 -8.96 10.35 -12.69
C HIS A 117 -10.36 10.94 -12.39
N LEU A 118 -10.93 10.64 -11.21
CA LEU A 118 -12.22 11.19 -10.78
C LEU A 118 -12.06 12.64 -10.24
N PRO A 119 -13.13 13.47 -10.29
CA PRO A 119 -13.11 14.86 -9.82
C PRO A 119 -12.86 14.97 -8.31
N GLY A 120 -12.50 16.20 -7.89
CA GLY A 120 -11.98 16.50 -6.55
C GLY A 120 -12.94 16.19 -5.41
N CYS A 121 -14.25 16.35 -5.62
CA CYS A 121 -15.26 16.08 -4.59
C CYS A 121 -15.10 14.68 -4.00
N LEU A 122 -14.90 13.63 -4.81
CA LEU A 122 -14.67 12.26 -4.32
C LEU A 122 -13.30 12.03 -3.67
N LYS A 123 -12.32 12.91 -3.88
CA LYS A 123 -11.00 12.78 -3.26
C LYS A 123 -11.04 13.14 -1.78
N ASP A 124 -11.98 13.97 -1.33
CA ASP A 124 -12.07 14.40 0.07
C ASP A 124 -12.79 13.37 0.98
N TYR A 125 -13.77 12.65 0.45
CA TYR A 125 -14.57 11.67 1.21
C TYR A 125 -13.95 10.27 1.27
N LEU A 126 -12.62 10.21 1.35
CA LEU A 126 -11.80 8.99 1.37
C LEU A 126 -12.22 7.92 2.39
N ARG A 127 -12.94 8.26 3.46
CA ARG A 127 -13.21 7.28 4.53
C ARG A 127 -14.38 6.36 4.27
N HIS A 128 -15.45 6.87 3.64
CA HIS A 128 -16.63 6.05 3.39
C HIS A 128 -16.28 4.84 2.52
N ASP A 129 -15.36 5.05 1.58
CA ASP A 129 -14.90 4.02 0.64
C ASP A 129 -13.59 3.34 1.05
N VAL A 130 -13.11 3.52 2.30
CA VAL A 130 -11.91 2.85 2.80
C VAL A 130 -12.24 2.04 4.04
N LEU A 131 -12.16 0.71 3.91
CA LEU A 131 -12.47 -0.25 4.96
C LEU A 131 -11.21 -0.97 5.44
N LEU A 132 -11.24 -1.50 6.67
CA LEU A 132 -10.22 -2.44 7.15
C LEU A 132 -10.64 -3.87 6.85
N LEU A 133 -9.75 -4.66 6.27
CA LEU A 133 -9.98 -6.07 5.97
C LEU A 133 -8.81 -6.92 6.46
N CYS A 134 -9.08 -8.14 6.91
CA CYS A 134 -8.06 -9.16 7.09
C CYS A 134 -7.58 -9.65 5.71
N LEU A 135 -6.45 -10.34 5.65
CA LEU A 135 -5.88 -10.82 4.37
C LEU A 135 -6.83 -11.75 3.58
N VAL A 136 -7.71 -12.50 4.27
CA VAL A 136 -8.69 -13.38 3.61
C VAL A 136 -9.77 -12.56 2.91
N CYS A 137 -10.40 -11.63 3.62
CA CYS A 137 -11.41 -10.73 3.06
C CYS A 137 -10.80 -9.79 2.01
N PHE A 138 -9.55 -9.35 2.21
CA PHE A 138 -8.82 -8.53 1.25
C PHE A 138 -8.66 -9.25 -0.09
N ARG A 139 -8.20 -10.51 -0.10
CA ARG A 139 -8.05 -11.28 -1.36
C ARG A 139 -9.37 -11.43 -2.11
N ARG A 140 -10.46 -11.75 -1.40
CA ARG A 140 -11.81 -11.83 -2.00
C ARG A 140 -12.24 -10.49 -2.60
N ALA A 141 -12.01 -9.39 -1.87
CA ALA A 141 -12.34 -8.05 -2.32
C ALA A 141 -11.51 -7.63 -3.54
N GLU A 142 -10.21 -7.91 -3.52
CA GLU A 142 -9.25 -7.58 -4.58
C GLU A 142 -9.55 -8.35 -5.87
N GLU A 143 -9.81 -9.65 -5.78
CA GLU A 143 -10.19 -10.48 -6.92
C GLU A 143 -11.49 -9.98 -7.58
N ALA A 144 -12.53 -9.72 -6.78
CA ALA A 144 -13.78 -9.19 -7.28
C ALA A 144 -13.63 -7.79 -7.88
N ALA A 145 -12.84 -6.92 -7.25
CA ALA A 145 -12.54 -5.59 -7.79
C ALA A 145 -11.76 -5.69 -9.12
N GLN A 146 -10.84 -6.63 -9.24
CA GLN A 146 -10.11 -6.85 -10.49
C GLN A 146 -11.07 -7.29 -11.61
N LEU A 147 -11.92 -8.29 -11.35
CA LEU A 147 -12.90 -8.79 -12.31
C LEU A 147 -13.89 -7.71 -12.75
N HIS A 148 -14.42 -6.94 -11.80
CA HIS A 148 -15.32 -5.81 -12.09
C HIS A 148 -14.62 -4.73 -12.92
N GLY A 149 -13.38 -4.39 -12.59
CA GLY A 149 -12.59 -3.45 -13.38
C GLY A 149 -12.34 -3.93 -14.82
N GLU A 150 -12.13 -5.23 -15.02
CA GLU A 150 -11.99 -5.83 -16.34
C GLU A 150 -13.31 -5.86 -17.12
N GLU A 151 -14.44 -6.10 -16.43
CA GLU A 151 -15.78 -6.02 -17.01
C GLU A 151 -16.12 -4.60 -17.46
N LEU A 152 -15.85 -3.59 -16.62
CA LEU A 152 -16.03 -2.19 -16.96
C LEU A 152 -15.22 -1.78 -18.20
N LEU A 153 -13.96 -2.22 -18.28
CA LEU A 153 -13.12 -1.97 -19.46
C LEU A 153 -13.70 -2.67 -20.71
N ARG A 154 -14.09 -3.93 -20.58
CA ARG A 154 -14.68 -4.71 -21.68
C ARG A 154 -15.96 -4.10 -22.22
N ASN A 155 -16.84 -3.64 -21.33
CA ASN A 155 -18.11 -2.99 -21.68
C ASN A 155 -17.90 -1.65 -22.41
N ALA A 156 -16.72 -1.04 -22.28
CA ALA A 156 -16.33 0.18 -22.99
C ALA A 156 -15.44 -0.08 -24.22
N ASP A 157 -15.35 -1.35 -24.67
CA ASP A 157 -14.47 -1.82 -25.74
C ASP A 157 -12.98 -1.49 -25.49
N LEU A 158 -12.56 -1.53 -24.23
CA LEU A 158 -11.17 -1.35 -23.80
C LEU A 158 -10.61 -2.69 -23.31
N GLN A 159 -9.36 -2.97 -23.67
CA GLN A 159 -8.63 -4.12 -23.14
C GLN A 159 -7.45 -3.65 -22.32
N ARG A 160 -7.37 -4.15 -21.07
CA ARG A 160 -6.22 -3.89 -20.20
C ARG A 160 -4.98 -4.45 -20.88
N ARG A 161 -4.13 -3.58 -21.42
CA ARG A 161 -2.81 -4.01 -21.89
C ARG A 161 -2.00 -4.35 -20.66
N HIS A 162 -1.67 -5.62 -20.49
CA HIS A 162 -0.61 -6.01 -19.56
C HIS A 162 0.69 -5.42 -20.09
N VAL A 163 0.98 -4.17 -19.72
CA VAL A 163 2.32 -3.61 -19.82
C VAL A 163 3.12 -4.34 -18.74
N ARG A 164 3.59 -5.55 -19.06
CA ARG A 164 4.84 -6.04 -18.46
C ARG A 164 5.83 -4.94 -18.82
N GLN A 165 6.11 -4.04 -17.88
CA GLN A 165 7.19 -3.09 -18.07
C GLN A 165 8.40 -3.98 -18.31
N ALA A 166 8.84 -4.06 -19.57
CA ALA A 166 10.02 -4.82 -19.93
C ALA A 166 11.13 -4.19 -19.10
N ALA A 167 11.57 -4.90 -18.06
CA ALA A 167 12.70 -4.44 -17.28
C ALA A 167 13.83 -4.19 -18.26
N ASP A 168 14.47 -3.03 -18.15
CA ASP A 168 15.63 -2.71 -18.99
C ASP A 168 16.65 -3.82 -18.76
N ARG A 169 16.84 -4.66 -19.80
CA ARG A 169 17.61 -5.91 -19.71
C ARG A 169 19.03 -5.62 -19.26
N GLN A 170 19.60 -4.50 -19.72
CA GLN A 170 20.93 -4.03 -19.37
C GLN A 170 20.98 -3.57 -17.91
N ARG A 171 20.03 -2.76 -17.44
CA ARG A 171 19.98 -2.35 -16.02
C ARG A 171 19.76 -3.53 -15.07
N LEU A 172 18.96 -4.51 -15.49
CA LEU A 172 18.70 -5.71 -14.70
C LEU A 172 19.94 -6.60 -14.58
N GLU A 173 20.66 -6.77 -15.67
CA GLU A 173 21.91 -7.53 -15.73
C GLU A 173 22.99 -6.91 -14.83
N VAL A 174 23.17 -5.60 -14.91
CA VAL A 174 24.16 -4.86 -14.10
C VAL A 174 23.79 -4.88 -12.62
N ARG A 175 22.50 -4.72 -12.29
CA ARG A 175 22.02 -4.85 -10.90
C ARG A 175 22.21 -6.26 -10.33
N ARG A 176 22.02 -7.30 -11.16
CA ARG A 176 22.28 -8.70 -10.77
C ARG A 176 23.77 -8.97 -10.56
N ALA A 177 24.62 -8.43 -11.43
CA ALA A 177 26.07 -8.52 -11.28
C ALA A 177 26.54 -7.88 -9.95
N ALA A 178 26.04 -6.68 -9.64
CA ALA A 178 26.37 -6.01 -8.38
C ALA A 178 25.79 -6.72 -7.13
N GLY A 179 24.62 -7.35 -7.25
CA GLY A 179 24.07 -8.18 -6.17
C GLY A 179 24.86 -9.47 -5.93
N ALA A 180 25.42 -10.07 -6.99
CA ALA A 180 26.22 -11.28 -6.89
C ALA A 180 27.50 -11.04 -6.07
N LEU A 181 28.15 -9.87 -6.22
CA LEU A 181 29.38 -9.50 -5.50
C LEU A 181 29.26 -9.48 -3.96
N LEU A 182 28.06 -9.61 -3.40
CA LEU A 182 27.84 -9.75 -1.95
C LEU A 182 28.06 -11.18 -1.43
N ASN A 183 28.12 -12.16 -2.33
CA ASN A 183 28.30 -13.55 -1.95
C ASN A 183 29.81 -13.82 -1.72
N PRO A 184 30.24 -14.12 -0.48
CA PRO A 184 31.65 -14.37 -0.17
C PRO A 184 32.18 -15.69 -0.76
N ALA A 185 31.33 -16.53 -1.34
CA ALA A 185 31.69 -17.83 -1.91
C ALA A 185 31.95 -17.81 -3.43
N LEU A 186 32.09 -16.64 -4.04
CA LEU A 186 32.37 -16.52 -5.48
C LEU A 186 33.84 -16.77 -5.81
N SER A 187 34.10 -17.39 -6.97
CA SER A 187 35.47 -17.55 -7.49
C SER A 187 36.01 -16.21 -8.02
N GLU A 188 37.34 -16.07 -8.02
CA GLU A 188 38.02 -14.87 -8.54
C GLU A 188 37.67 -14.58 -10.02
N GLU A 189 37.50 -15.63 -10.82
CA GLU A 189 37.07 -15.51 -12.23
C GLU A 189 35.65 -14.93 -12.36
N THR A 190 34.69 -15.39 -11.53
CA THR A 190 33.32 -14.87 -11.57
C THR A 190 33.24 -13.44 -11.02
N ILE A 191 34.07 -13.09 -10.02
CA ILE A 191 34.17 -11.72 -9.53
C ILE A 191 34.65 -10.79 -10.64
N ALA A 192 35.71 -11.17 -11.37
CA ALA A 192 36.23 -10.40 -12.49
C ALA A 192 35.19 -10.20 -13.61
N GLU A 193 34.42 -11.24 -13.93
CA GLU A 193 33.31 -11.18 -14.90
C GLU A 193 32.23 -10.18 -14.46
N LYS A 194 31.76 -10.25 -13.21
CA LYS A 194 30.72 -9.33 -12.70
C LYS A 194 31.21 -7.89 -12.58
N VAL A 195 32.48 -7.69 -12.23
CA VAL A 195 33.14 -6.37 -12.22
C VAL A 195 33.21 -5.79 -13.63
N SER A 196 33.52 -6.60 -14.66
CA SER A 196 33.55 -6.16 -16.06
C SER A 196 32.18 -5.67 -16.53
N ILE A 197 31.09 -6.37 -16.17
CA ILE A 197 29.71 -5.96 -16.48
C ILE A 197 29.37 -4.58 -15.88
N ILE A 198 29.83 -4.32 -14.65
CA ILE A 198 29.59 -3.03 -13.97
C ILE A 198 30.46 -1.91 -14.58
N ARG A 199 31.72 -2.20 -14.95
CA ARG A 199 32.60 -1.25 -15.65
C ARG A 199 32.01 -0.83 -17.00
N ALA A 200 31.53 -1.81 -17.78
CA ALA A 200 30.89 -1.56 -19.06
C ALA A 200 29.64 -0.66 -18.93
N PHE A 201 28.88 -0.80 -17.83
CA PHE A 201 27.73 0.06 -17.55
C PHE A 201 28.12 1.53 -17.27
N TYR A 202 29.25 1.75 -16.60
CA TYR A 202 29.77 3.09 -16.33
C TYR A 202 30.66 3.66 -17.45
N GLY A 203 30.94 2.89 -18.51
CA GLY A 203 31.85 3.28 -19.59
C GLY A 203 33.32 3.36 -19.17
N LYS A 204 33.72 2.66 -18.11
CA LYS A 204 35.10 2.64 -17.60
C LYS A 204 35.98 1.67 -18.39
N SER A 205 37.28 1.98 -18.47
CA SER A 205 38.28 1.15 -19.14
C SER A 205 38.70 -0.07 -18.29
N ASP A 206 39.21 -1.13 -18.95
CA ASP A 206 39.69 -2.34 -18.28
C ASP A 206 40.95 -2.02 -17.44
N GLY A 207 40.76 -1.88 -16.13
CA GLY A 207 41.82 -1.58 -15.17
C GLY A 207 41.46 -0.52 -14.14
N GLU A 208 40.39 0.25 -14.37
CA GLU A 208 39.92 1.22 -13.37
C GLU A 208 39.27 0.51 -12.17
N ALA A 209 39.65 0.94 -10.97
CA ALA A 209 39.05 0.46 -9.72
C ALA A 209 37.59 0.90 -9.65
N LEU A 210 36.68 -0.06 -9.45
CA LEU A 210 35.31 0.24 -9.05
C LEU A 210 35.32 0.58 -7.55
N THR A 211 34.69 1.69 -7.19
CA THR A 211 34.48 2.04 -5.79
C THR A 211 33.29 1.27 -5.23
N GLN A 212 33.28 1.03 -3.92
CA GLN A 212 32.16 0.39 -3.25
C GLN A 212 30.84 1.18 -3.42
N GLU A 213 30.93 2.51 -3.49
CA GLU A 213 29.79 3.39 -3.74
C GLU A 213 29.17 3.19 -5.14
N GLU A 214 29.98 2.94 -6.17
CA GLU A 214 29.49 2.65 -7.53
C GLU A 214 28.75 1.31 -7.58
N VAL A 215 29.23 0.30 -6.86
CA VAL A 215 28.56 -1.00 -6.73
C VAL A 215 27.22 -0.84 -6.02
N ASP A 216 27.16 -0.03 -4.95
CA ASP A 216 25.93 0.22 -4.21
C ASP A 216 24.91 1.07 -4.99
N ASN A 217 25.38 2.05 -5.78
CA ASN A 217 24.56 2.83 -6.70
C ASN A 217 23.92 1.94 -7.78
N VAL A 218 24.68 0.98 -8.32
CA VAL A 218 24.15 0.01 -9.30
C VAL A 218 23.12 -0.93 -8.67
N ARG A 219 23.33 -1.34 -7.42
CA ARG A 219 22.33 -2.16 -6.70
C ARG A 219 21.01 -1.42 -6.49
N ALA A 220 21.08 -0.10 -6.32
CA ALA A 220 19.94 0.79 -6.18
C ALA A 220 19.32 1.24 -7.52
N LEU A 221 19.87 0.83 -8.68
CA LEU A 221 19.32 1.20 -9.99
C LEU A 221 17.87 0.75 -10.16
N SER A 222 17.03 1.69 -10.58
CA SER A 222 15.69 1.38 -11.06
C SER A 222 15.77 0.72 -12.43
N CYS A 223 15.39 -0.56 -12.49
CA CYS A 223 15.34 -1.36 -13.73
C CYS A 223 14.04 -1.18 -14.51
N THR A 224 13.13 -0.30 -14.07
CA THR A 224 11.94 0.04 -14.85
C THR A 224 12.30 1.14 -15.85
N PRO A 225 12.00 0.97 -17.15
CA PRO A 225 12.23 2.04 -18.11
C PRO A 225 11.33 3.22 -17.77
N LYS A 226 11.93 4.40 -17.50
CA LYS A 226 11.18 5.66 -17.51
C LYS A 226 10.87 5.97 -18.98
N ARG A 227 9.61 5.78 -19.41
CA ARG A 227 9.17 6.34 -20.70
C ARG A 227 9.23 7.87 -20.63
N PRO A 228 9.61 8.56 -21.71
CA PRO A 228 9.28 9.97 -21.89
C PRO A 228 7.77 10.15 -21.75
N GLN A 229 7.31 11.13 -20.97
CA GLN A 229 5.90 11.27 -20.57
C GLN A 229 4.92 11.55 -21.73
N GLU A 230 5.40 11.90 -22.93
CA GLU A 230 4.57 12.50 -23.98
C GLU A 230 3.88 11.50 -24.94
N GLU A 231 4.30 10.23 -25.01
CA GLU A 231 3.75 9.26 -25.99
C GLU A 231 3.31 7.92 -25.37
N ALA A 232 3.13 7.85 -24.05
CA ALA A 232 2.46 6.70 -23.47
C ALA A 232 0.96 6.79 -23.78
N PRO A 233 0.33 5.76 -24.38
CA PRO A 233 -1.13 5.70 -24.45
C PRO A 233 -1.70 5.97 -23.07
N LEU A 234 -2.73 6.81 -22.99
CA LEU A 234 -3.40 7.09 -21.71
C LEU A 234 -3.77 5.75 -21.06
N PRO A 235 -3.60 5.62 -19.72
CA PRO A 235 -4.03 4.42 -19.01
C PRO A 235 -5.47 4.08 -19.39
N GLU A 236 -5.77 2.81 -19.62
CA GLU A 236 -7.11 2.38 -20.04
C GLU A 236 -8.19 2.85 -19.04
N GLU A 237 -7.83 2.95 -17.76
CA GLU A 237 -8.71 3.49 -16.71
C GLU A 237 -9.04 4.98 -16.92
N ARG A 238 -8.10 5.77 -17.44
CA ARG A 238 -8.36 7.17 -17.78
C ARG A 238 -9.32 7.28 -18.95
N VAL A 239 -9.06 6.49 -20.00
CA VAL A 239 -9.92 6.45 -21.19
C VAL A 239 -11.33 6.02 -20.83
N LEU A 240 -11.48 5.05 -19.93
CA LEU A 240 -12.79 4.64 -19.41
C LEU A 240 -13.51 5.78 -18.69
N VAL A 241 -12.83 6.43 -17.75
CA VAL A 241 -13.42 7.54 -16.96
C VAL A 241 -13.84 8.69 -17.87
N GLU A 242 -13.05 9.02 -18.90
CA GLU A 242 -13.40 10.02 -19.91
C GLU A 242 -14.58 9.57 -20.80
N LYS A 243 -14.57 8.33 -21.30
CA LYS A 243 -15.68 7.76 -22.10
C LYS A 243 -17.01 7.74 -21.35
N LEU A 244 -16.96 7.47 -20.04
CA LEU A 244 -18.15 7.44 -19.18
C LEU A 244 -18.59 8.85 -18.72
N GLY A 245 -17.93 9.92 -19.15
CA GLY A 245 -18.27 11.29 -18.73
C GLY A 245 -18.02 11.57 -17.25
N LEU A 246 -17.20 10.74 -16.60
CA LEU A 246 -16.92 10.82 -15.16
C LEU A 246 -15.76 11.78 -14.84
N ALA A 247 -14.92 12.08 -15.83
CA ALA A 247 -13.91 13.12 -15.74
C ALA A 247 -14.48 14.42 -16.33
N GLY A 248 -14.36 15.51 -15.59
CA GLY A 248 -14.59 16.84 -16.10
C GLY A 248 -13.59 17.18 -17.20
N THR A 249 -14.03 17.41 -18.41
CA THR A 249 -13.24 18.13 -19.41
C THR A 249 -13.44 19.62 -19.17
N ASP A 250 -12.33 20.38 -19.12
CA ASP A 250 -12.34 21.85 -19.14
C ASP A 250 -13.14 22.54 -18.01
N GLY A 251 -12.87 22.14 -16.76
CA GLY A 251 -13.36 22.88 -15.58
C GLY A 251 -14.85 22.74 -15.28
N LYS A 252 -15.56 21.83 -15.96
CA LYS A 252 -16.91 21.38 -15.58
C LYS A 252 -16.81 20.15 -14.68
N ASP A 253 -17.62 20.11 -13.63
CA ASP A 253 -17.78 18.89 -12.84
C ASP A 253 -18.29 17.75 -13.75
N GLY A 254 -17.79 16.53 -13.54
CA GLY A 254 -18.26 15.35 -14.26
C GLY A 254 -19.72 15.05 -13.91
N ASP A 255 -20.37 14.14 -14.64
CA ASP A 255 -21.74 13.73 -14.34
C ASP A 255 -21.82 13.13 -12.93
N ASP A 256 -22.37 13.89 -11.97
CA ASP A 256 -22.49 13.47 -10.57
C ASP A 256 -23.28 12.18 -10.42
N GLU A 257 -24.28 11.94 -11.29
CA GLU A 257 -25.08 10.74 -11.25
C GLU A 257 -24.30 9.54 -11.78
N GLY A 258 -23.62 9.70 -12.90
CA GLY A 258 -22.68 8.70 -13.44
C GLY A 258 -21.56 8.38 -12.46
N ILE A 259 -21.00 9.38 -11.79
CA ILE A 259 -19.95 9.22 -10.79
C ILE A 259 -20.47 8.43 -9.59
N HIS A 260 -21.65 8.78 -9.09
CA HIS A 260 -22.27 8.06 -7.99
C HIS A 260 -22.56 6.60 -8.38
N ALA A 261 -23.19 6.37 -9.54
CA ALA A 261 -23.46 5.03 -10.05
C ALA A 261 -22.18 4.21 -10.22
N PHE A 262 -21.09 4.84 -10.70
CA PHE A 262 -19.78 4.20 -10.80
C PHE A 262 -19.28 3.76 -9.41
N VAL A 263 -19.28 4.64 -8.41
CA VAL A 263 -18.85 4.31 -7.03
C VAL A 263 -19.74 3.24 -6.40
N VAL A 264 -21.06 3.34 -6.55
CA VAL A 264 -22.04 2.35 -6.08
C VAL A 264 -21.76 0.99 -6.68
N SER A 265 -21.41 0.91 -7.97
CA SER A 265 -21.06 -0.37 -8.61
C SER A 265 -19.89 -1.07 -7.90
N TRP A 266 -18.85 -0.32 -7.48
CA TRP A 266 -17.72 -0.86 -6.71
C TRP A 266 -18.14 -1.31 -5.32
N ARG A 267 -18.98 -0.52 -4.63
CA ARG A 267 -19.52 -0.88 -3.32
C ARG A 267 -20.35 -2.16 -3.38
N GLN A 268 -21.22 -2.29 -4.38
CA GLN A 268 -22.04 -3.49 -4.60
C GLN A 268 -21.17 -4.72 -4.91
N THR A 269 -20.13 -4.57 -5.74
CA THR A 269 -19.17 -5.65 -6.02
C THR A 269 -18.50 -6.14 -4.74
N PHE A 270 -18.07 -5.22 -3.87
CA PHE A 270 -17.52 -5.58 -2.56
C PHE A 270 -18.54 -6.30 -1.66
N LEU A 271 -19.78 -5.79 -1.57
CA LEU A 271 -20.83 -6.43 -0.77
C LEU A 271 -21.10 -7.87 -1.22
N LYS A 272 -21.21 -8.10 -2.52
CA LYS A 272 -21.41 -9.43 -3.11
C LYS A 272 -20.23 -10.37 -2.85
N ALA A 273 -19.00 -9.87 -2.97
CA ALA A 273 -17.81 -10.70 -2.88
C ALA A 273 -17.40 -11.03 -1.44
N VAL A 274 -17.60 -10.10 -0.51
CA VAL A 274 -17.11 -10.21 0.88
C VAL A 274 -18.22 -10.54 1.87
N GLU A 275 -19.48 -10.21 1.55
CA GLU A 275 -20.65 -10.36 2.43
C GLU A 275 -20.37 -9.84 3.86
N PRO A 276 -20.00 -8.55 3.98
CA PRO A 276 -19.46 -8.04 5.23
C PRO A 276 -20.53 -7.96 6.32
N ARG A 277 -20.16 -8.36 7.54
CA ARG A 277 -21.06 -8.36 8.71
C ARG A 277 -20.75 -7.27 9.74
N PHE A 278 -19.64 -6.55 9.56
CA PHE A 278 -19.08 -5.63 10.57
C PHE A 278 -18.68 -4.29 9.94
N LEU A 279 -19.47 -3.82 8.97
CA LEU A 279 -19.32 -2.50 8.40
C LEU A 279 -19.43 -1.41 9.49
N PRO A 280 -18.75 -0.26 9.33
CA PRO A 280 -18.93 0.88 10.22
C PRO A 280 -20.40 1.31 10.29
N GLU A 281 -20.81 1.82 11.45
CA GLU A 281 -22.18 2.30 11.62
C GLU A 281 -22.40 3.54 10.74
N GLY A 282 -23.53 3.62 10.04
CA GLY A 282 -23.78 4.67 9.04
C GLY A 282 -23.04 4.49 7.72
N TRP A 283 -22.32 3.38 7.51
CA TRP A 283 -21.88 3.01 6.17
C TRP A 283 -23.08 2.60 5.33
N ASP A 284 -23.21 3.18 4.15
CA ASP A 284 -24.32 2.97 3.23
C ASP A 284 -23.79 2.83 1.79
N VAL A 285 -24.33 1.87 1.05
CA VAL A 285 -23.98 1.61 -0.34
C VAL A 285 -24.32 2.81 -1.22
N ASP A 286 -25.43 3.49 -0.95
CA ASP A 286 -25.94 4.60 -1.75
C ASP A 286 -25.55 5.98 -1.18
N TRP A 287 -24.67 6.00 -0.18
CA TRP A 287 -24.19 7.22 0.45
C TRP A 287 -23.60 8.20 -0.59
N ARG A 288 -23.99 9.47 -0.47
CA ARG A 288 -23.47 10.55 -1.30
C ARG A 288 -22.74 11.59 -0.44
N PRO A 289 -21.61 12.12 -0.92
CA PRO A 289 -21.01 13.28 -0.29
C PRO A 289 -21.93 14.49 -0.41
N ARG A 290 -22.23 15.14 0.71
CA ARG A 290 -22.89 16.45 0.68
C ARG A 290 -21.93 17.45 0.06
N ARG A 291 -22.33 18.11 -1.04
CA ARG A 291 -21.62 19.30 -1.49
C ARG A 291 -21.71 20.33 -0.38
N ALA A 292 -20.60 21.02 -0.10
CA ALA A 292 -20.70 22.27 0.63
C ALA A 292 -21.62 23.17 -0.22
N GLU A 293 -22.83 23.43 0.27
CA GLU A 293 -23.64 24.50 -0.26
C GLU A 293 -22.80 25.77 -0.12
N GLU A 294 -22.63 26.51 -1.23
CA GLU A 294 -22.02 27.85 -1.22
C GLU A 294 -22.84 28.82 -0.36
#